data_AF-A0A0S9PZI1-F1
#
_entry.id   AF-A0A0S9PZI1-F1
#
_cell.length_a   1.000
_cell.length_b   1.000
_cell.length_c   1.000
_cell.angle_alpha   90.00
_cell.angle_beta   90.00
_cell.angle_gamma   90.00
#
_symmetry.space_group_name_H-M   'P 1'
#
loop_
_entity.id
_entity.type
_entity.pdbx_description
1 polymer ?
#
loop_
_entity_poly.entity_id
_entity_poly.type
_entity_poly.pdbx_seq_one_letter_code
_entity_poly.pdbx_strand_id
1 'polypeptide(L)'
;MDDASRLNLTTAAVLATGPATAYTTQVKNEQPDGSFVEATVPDPQAWRAAVHTNAIDIYLMAEADGLVGKALRGIVPQDKVTKRFAGTVVGVRKEPSSTRGIVTIYTGTDRENKDAISKQPLPAGCEQVRTERTDDAIGRAVARRMTTLLGHRVLLFIEMEAMSGNANGHSVRVVRHAESLGVDAKAAERGLGLL
;
A
#
# COMPACT_ATOMS: atom_id res chain seq x y z
N MET A 1 6.61 -23.56 -9.27
CA MET A 1 7.63 -22.58 -8.85
C MET A 1 8.99 -23.05 -9.32
N ASP A 2 9.69 -22.22 -10.08
CA ASP A 2 11.08 -22.49 -10.51
C ASP A 2 12.09 -22.32 -9.38
N ASP A 3 13.34 -22.73 -9.61
CA ASP A 3 14.39 -22.72 -8.59
C ASP A 3 14.77 -21.30 -8.15
N ALA A 4 14.72 -20.31 -9.05
CA ALA A 4 15.00 -18.92 -8.72
C ALA A 4 13.94 -18.34 -7.77
N SER A 5 12.67 -18.64 -8.02
CA SER A 5 11.55 -18.23 -7.19
C SER A 5 11.60 -18.88 -5.81
N ARG A 6 11.99 -20.17 -5.73
CA ARG A 6 12.22 -20.85 -4.45
C ARG A 6 13.35 -20.18 -3.66
N LEU A 7 14.48 -19.89 -4.31
CA LEU A 7 15.62 -19.21 -3.67
C LEU A 7 15.23 -17.82 -3.13
N ASN A 8 14.49 -17.03 -3.91
CA ASN A 8 14.00 -15.72 -3.50
C ASN A 8 13.04 -15.81 -2.30
N LEU A 9 12.11 -16.77 -2.32
CA LEU A 9 11.20 -17.01 -1.21
C LEU A 9 11.94 -17.41 0.07
N THR A 10 12.87 -18.35 -0.03
CA THR A 10 13.69 -18.78 1.11
C THR A 10 14.52 -17.62 1.65
N THR A 11 15.12 -16.81 0.78
CA THR A 11 15.92 -15.64 1.19
C THR A 11 15.05 -14.62 1.93
N ALA A 12 13.88 -14.29 1.40
CA ALA A 12 12.93 -13.38 2.04
C ALA A 12 12.46 -13.91 3.40
N ALA A 13 12.19 -15.21 3.50
CA ALA A 13 11.80 -15.85 4.76
C ALA A 13 12.91 -15.80 5.81
N VAL A 14 14.15 -16.11 5.43
CA VAL A 14 15.32 -16.01 6.32
C VAL A 14 15.52 -14.58 6.83
N LEU A 15 15.39 -13.58 5.95
CA LEU A 15 15.48 -12.17 6.33
C LEU A 15 14.36 -11.76 7.29
N ALA A 16 13.12 -12.21 7.04
CA ALA A 16 11.97 -11.93 7.90
C ALA A 16 12.09 -12.62 9.28
N THR A 17 12.67 -13.82 9.33
CA THR A 17 12.91 -14.54 10.59
C THR A 17 14.03 -13.90 11.43
N GLY A 18 15.03 -13.32 10.77
CA GLY A 18 16.19 -12.75 11.45
C GLY A 18 17.24 -13.82 11.84
N PRO A 19 18.26 -13.42 12.63
CA PRO A 19 19.42 -14.27 12.89
C PRO A 19 19.09 -15.48 13.77
N ALA A 20 19.65 -16.64 13.45
CA ALA A 20 19.47 -17.87 14.23
C ALA A 20 19.93 -17.75 15.70
N THR A 21 20.86 -16.84 15.99
CA THR A 21 21.32 -16.57 17.36
C THR A 21 20.26 -15.97 18.27
N ALA A 22 19.16 -15.45 17.71
CA ALA A 22 18.00 -15.00 18.49
C ALA A 22 17.14 -16.16 19.01
N TYR A 23 17.39 -17.40 18.55
CA TYR A 23 16.62 -18.58 18.89
C TYR A 23 17.43 -19.47 19.82
N THR A 24 16.97 -19.55 21.07
CA THR A 24 17.63 -20.32 22.12
C THR A 24 16.61 -21.10 22.93
N THR A 25 17.04 -22.23 23.47
CA THR A 25 16.26 -23.03 24.40
C THR A 25 17.02 -23.24 25.70
N GLN A 26 16.28 -23.45 26.80
CA GLN A 26 16.87 -23.80 28.09
C GLN A 26 17.02 -25.31 28.17
N VAL A 27 18.23 -25.78 28.44
CA VAL A 27 18.51 -27.19 28.71
C VAL A 27 18.93 -27.36 30.17
N LYS A 28 18.47 -28.44 30.79
CA LYS A 28 18.91 -28.86 32.12
C LYS A 28 19.93 -29.96 31.97
N ASN A 29 21.15 -29.69 32.42
CA ASN A 29 22.23 -30.66 32.43
C ASN A 29 22.44 -31.17 33.85
N GLU A 30 22.29 -32.47 34.05
CA GLU A 30 22.60 -33.13 35.31
C GLU A 30 24.12 -33.19 35.52
N GLN A 31 24.56 -32.85 36.72
CA GLN A 31 25.96 -32.88 37.14
C GLN A 31 26.29 -34.24 37.76
N PRO A 32 27.58 -34.62 37.86
CA PRO A 32 28.00 -35.87 38.51
C PRO A 32 27.55 -36.02 39.96
N ASP A 33 27.24 -34.92 40.65
CA ASP A 33 26.73 -34.89 42.03
C ASP A 33 25.19 -34.96 42.13
N GLY A 34 24.48 -35.12 41.00
CA GLY A 34 23.02 -35.17 40.93
C GLY A 34 22.33 -33.79 40.96
N SER A 35 23.09 -32.68 41.00
CA SER A 35 22.56 -31.33 40.82
C SER A 35 22.25 -31.03 39.35
N PHE A 36 21.47 -29.98 39.07
CA PHE A 36 21.16 -29.54 37.70
C PHE A 36 21.69 -28.13 37.45
N VAL A 37 22.25 -27.91 36.26
CA VAL A 37 22.61 -26.58 35.76
C VAL A 37 21.73 -26.26 34.55
N GLU A 38 21.08 -25.10 34.58
CA GLU A 38 20.35 -24.56 33.44
C GLU A 38 21.34 -23.82 32.52
N ALA A 39 21.29 -24.14 31.23
CA ALA A 39 22.07 -23.47 30.21
C ALA A 39 21.18 -23.05 29.05
N THR A 40 21.43 -21.84 28.53
CA THR A 40 20.81 -21.36 27.31
C THR A 40 21.66 -21.79 26.13
N VAL A 41 21.10 -22.60 25.24
CA VAL A 41 21.79 -23.11 24.05
C VAL A 41 21.06 -22.68 22.77
N PRO A 42 21.76 -22.56 21.63
CA PRO A 42 21.11 -22.29 20.35
C PRO A 42 20.03 -23.33 20.03
N ASP A 43 18.92 -22.89 19.46
CA ASP A 43 17.85 -23.75 18.97
C ASP A 43 17.66 -23.61 17.45
N PRO A 44 18.45 -24.34 16.65
CA PRO A 44 18.34 -24.32 15.19
C PRO A 44 17.00 -24.87 14.68
N GLN A 45 16.31 -25.72 15.45
CA GLN A 45 15.03 -26.30 15.02
C GLN A 45 13.92 -25.26 15.12
N ALA A 46 13.85 -24.52 16.22
CA ALA A 46 12.92 -23.40 16.37
C ALA A 46 13.15 -22.33 15.29
N TRP A 47 14.41 -22.02 14.97
CA TRP A 47 14.72 -21.09 13.88
C TRP A 47 14.25 -21.62 12.53
N ARG A 48 14.54 -22.89 12.18
CA ARG A 48 14.09 -23.50 10.92
C ARG A 48 12.57 -23.54 10.81
N ALA A 49 11.87 -23.84 11.91
CA ALA A 49 10.41 -23.81 11.95
C ALA A 49 9.88 -22.40 11.68
N ALA A 50 10.49 -21.37 12.26
CA ALA A 50 10.12 -19.97 12.00
C ALA A 50 10.38 -19.55 10.55
N VAL A 51 11.53 -19.95 9.95
CA VAL A 51 11.80 -19.72 8.52
C VAL A 51 10.73 -20.39 7.65
N HIS A 52 10.37 -21.63 7.97
CA HIS A 52 9.34 -22.35 7.22
C HIS A 52 7.97 -21.67 7.30
N THR A 53 7.53 -21.26 8.49
CA THR A 53 6.26 -20.52 8.65
C THR A 53 6.27 -19.20 7.88
N ASN A 54 7.35 -18.40 8.00
CA ASN A 54 7.47 -17.14 7.26
C ASN A 54 7.47 -17.35 5.74
N ALA A 55 8.09 -18.43 5.24
CA ALA A 55 8.07 -18.77 3.82
C ALA A 55 6.64 -19.06 3.33
N ILE A 56 5.83 -19.77 4.11
CA ILE A 56 4.42 -20.02 3.79
C ILE A 56 3.65 -18.70 3.78
N ASP A 57 3.80 -17.87 4.80
CA ASP A 57 3.08 -16.59 4.89
C ASP A 57 3.43 -15.65 3.74
N ILE A 58 4.72 -15.50 3.42
CA ILE A 58 5.18 -14.69 2.29
C ILE A 58 4.62 -15.22 0.97
N TYR A 59 4.64 -16.54 0.77
CA TYR A 59 4.08 -17.16 -0.41
C TYR A 59 2.58 -16.86 -0.55
N LEU A 60 1.80 -17.08 0.51
CA LEU A 60 0.36 -16.81 0.53
C LEU A 60 0.03 -15.33 0.35
N MET A 61 0.86 -14.43 0.87
CA MET A 61 0.71 -12.99 0.62
C MET A 61 0.98 -12.62 -0.84
N ALA A 62 1.99 -13.23 -1.46
CA ALA A 62 2.45 -12.94 -2.81
C ALA A 62 1.62 -13.61 -3.92
N GLU A 63 0.87 -14.67 -3.59
CA GLU A 63 -0.09 -15.30 -4.49
C GLU A 63 -1.05 -14.28 -5.11
N ALA A 64 -1.59 -14.60 -6.29
CA ALA A 64 -2.38 -13.65 -7.07
C ALA A 64 -3.54 -13.06 -6.25
N ASP A 65 -4.27 -13.91 -5.52
CA ASP A 65 -5.37 -13.50 -4.64
C ASP A 65 -4.96 -13.24 -3.19
N GLY A 66 -3.66 -13.33 -2.91
CA GLY A 66 -3.04 -12.89 -1.67
C GLY A 66 -3.09 -11.38 -1.51
N LEU A 67 -2.74 -10.90 -0.31
CA LEU A 67 -2.81 -9.48 0.04
C LEU A 67 -1.90 -8.61 -0.85
N VAL A 68 -0.67 -9.07 -1.11
CA VAL A 68 0.28 -8.37 -1.98
C VAL A 68 -0.11 -8.54 -3.44
N GLY A 69 -0.49 -9.75 -3.88
CA GLY A 69 -0.94 -9.98 -5.27
C GLY A 69 -2.12 -9.09 -5.66
N LYS A 70 -3.14 -8.99 -4.80
CA LYS A 70 -4.28 -8.07 -4.97
C LYS A 70 -3.84 -6.61 -5.05
N ALA A 71 -2.97 -6.17 -4.14
CA ALA A 71 -2.46 -4.80 -4.15
C ALA A 71 -1.68 -4.50 -5.44
N LEU A 72 -0.86 -5.45 -5.91
CA LEU A 72 -0.09 -5.32 -7.14
C LEU A 72 -0.97 -5.23 -8.38
N ARG A 73 -2.09 -5.96 -8.47
CA ARG A 73 -3.04 -5.83 -9.60
C ARG A 73 -3.60 -4.41 -9.75
N GLY A 74 -3.81 -3.71 -8.63
CA GLY A 74 -4.29 -2.33 -8.62
C GLY A 74 -3.25 -1.28 -9.05
N ILE A 75 -1.97 -1.65 -9.22
CA ILE A 75 -0.88 -0.71 -9.55
C ILE A 75 -0.04 -1.13 -10.75
N VAL A 76 0.04 -2.42 -11.04
CA VAL A 76 0.66 -2.96 -12.24
C VAL A 76 -0.37 -2.80 -13.36
N PRO A 77 -0.02 -2.10 -14.47
CA PRO A 77 -0.93 -1.93 -15.59
C PRO A 77 -1.28 -3.30 -16.20
N GLN A 78 -2.44 -3.83 -15.85
CA GLN A 78 -3.07 -4.97 -16.50
C GLN A 78 -4.25 -4.40 -17.29
N ASP A 79 -4.19 -4.50 -18.61
CA ASP A 79 -5.29 -4.23 -19.54
C ASP A 79 -6.20 -3.03 -19.24
N LYS A 80 -5.73 -1.79 -19.50
CA LYS A 80 -6.54 -0.54 -19.53
C LYS A 80 -7.31 -0.13 -18.26
N VAL A 81 -7.42 -0.98 -17.24
CA VAL A 81 -8.15 -0.72 -15.98
C VAL A 81 -7.31 0.14 -15.04
N THR A 82 -6.02 -0.14 -14.95
CA THR A 82 -5.07 0.61 -14.11
C THR A 82 -4.33 1.66 -14.94
N LYS A 83 -4.50 2.93 -14.58
CA LYS A 83 -3.90 4.09 -15.22
C LYS A 83 -2.91 4.78 -14.29
N ARG A 84 -1.86 5.36 -14.87
CA ARG A 84 -0.90 6.21 -14.15
C ARG A 84 -1.18 7.67 -14.45
N PHE A 85 -1.18 8.50 -13.41
CA PHE A 85 -1.48 9.91 -13.53
C PHE A 85 -0.51 10.74 -12.69
N ALA A 86 0.07 11.78 -13.26
CA ALA A 86 1.00 12.65 -12.53
C ALA A 86 0.33 13.99 -12.18
N GLY A 87 0.41 14.38 -10.92
CA GLY A 87 -0.37 15.48 -10.38
C GLY A 87 0.27 16.10 -9.15
N THR A 88 -0.20 17.27 -8.73
CA THR A 88 0.15 17.85 -7.42
C THR A 88 -1.05 17.68 -6.50
N VAL A 89 -0.87 17.08 -5.33
CA VAL A 89 -1.98 16.92 -4.37
C VAL A 89 -2.26 18.29 -3.75
N VAL A 90 -3.44 18.84 -4.03
CA VAL A 90 -3.82 20.17 -3.54
C VAL A 90 -4.90 20.11 -2.48
N GLY A 91 -5.62 18.99 -2.33
CA GLY A 91 -6.60 18.85 -1.26
C GLY A 91 -6.98 17.40 -0.98
N VAL A 92 -7.29 17.10 0.27
CA VAL A 92 -7.76 15.77 0.70
C VAL A 92 -8.86 15.96 1.73
N ARG A 93 -10.05 15.40 1.46
CA ARG A 93 -11.18 15.46 2.40
C ARG A 93 -11.96 14.17 2.38
N LYS A 94 -12.73 13.90 3.44
CA LYS A 94 -13.65 12.75 3.48
C LYS A 94 -14.85 13.01 2.58
N GLU A 95 -15.28 12.01 1.82
CA GLU A 95 -16.55 12.04 1.06
C GLU A 95 -17.72 11.91 2.06
N PRO A 96 -18.69 12.84 2.10
CA PRO A 96 -19.78 12.77 3.08
C PRO A 96 -20.68 11.54 2.94
N SER A 97 -20.90 11.08 1.70
CA SER A 97 -21.82 9.99 1.37
C SER A 97 -21.13 8.62 1.25
N SER A 98 -19.83 8.53 1.56
CA SER A 98 -19.06 7.30 1.38
C SER A 98 -18.04 7.13 2.51
N THR A 99 -17.48 5.93 2.62
CA THR A 99 -16.29 5.68 3.42
C THR A 99 -15.02 6.05 2.65
N ARG A 100 -15.08 6.74 1.51
CA ARG A 100 -13.90 7.14 0.73
C ARG A 100 -13.41 8.54 1.06
N GLY A 101 -12.13 8.80 0.80
CA GLY A 101 -11.59 10.15 0.67
C GLY A 101 -11.74 10.66 -0.76
N ILE A 102 -11.90 11.97 -0.91
CA ILE A 102 -11.77 12.70 -2.18
C ILE A 102 -10.42 13.39 -2.16
N VAL A 103 -9.62 13.14 -3.19
CA VAL A 103 -8.35 13.80 -3.42
C VAL A 103 -8.51 14.75 -4.60
N THR A 104 -8.16 16.01 -4.39
CA THR A 104 -8.06 17.02 -5.44
C THR A 104 -6.61 17.11 -5.90
N ILE A 105 -6.42 16.99 -7.20
CA ILE A 105 -5.11 16.92 -7.85
C ILE A 105 -5.03 18.04 -8.90
N TYR A 106 -3.98 18.86 -8.84
CA TYR A 106 -3.66 19.79 -9.91
C TYR A 106 -2.82 19.12 -10.99
N THR A 107 -3.27 19.25 -12.22
CA THR A 107 -2.76 18.51 -13.39
C THR A 107 -1.86 19.37 -14.28
N GLY A 108 -1.88 20.69 -14.10
CA GLY A 108 -1.18 21.63 -14.98
C GLY A 108 -1.89 21.91 -16.31
N THR A 109 -3.14 21.44 -16.47
CA THR A 109 -3.96 21.74 -17.65
C THR A 109 -4.84 22.96 -17.43
N ASP A 110 -5.33 23.59 -18.48
CA ASP A 110 -6.30 24.70 -18.38
C ASP A 110 -7.75 24.21 -18.42
N ARG A 111 -7.97 22.90 -18.26
CA ARG A 111 -9.29 22.29 -18.36
C ARG A 111 -10.11 22.64 -17.12
N GLU A 112 -11.27 23.25 -17.33
CA GLU A 112 -12.29 23.36 -16.29
C GLU A 112 -12.94 22.00 -16.04
N ASN A 113 -13.13 21.65 -14.76
CA ASN A 113 -13.85 20.46 -14.37
C ASN A 113 -15.19 20.85 -13.73
N LYS A 114 -16.23 20.87 -14.56
CA LYS A 114 -17.61 21.23 -14.17
C LYS A 114 -18.34 20.09 -13.44
N ASP A 115 -17.90 18.85 -13.64
CA ASP A 115 -18.51 17.63 -13.10
C ASP A 115 -17.62 17.00 -12.00
N ALA A 116 -17.17 17.84 -11.06
CA ALA A 116 -16.39 17.37 -9.93
C ALA A 116 -17.18 16.38 -9.06
N ILE A 117 -16.50 15.43 -8.44
CA ILE A 117 -17.11 14.44 -7.52
C ILE A 117 -17.92 15.14 -6.42
N SER A 118 -17.42 16.26 -5.94
CA SER A 118 -18.08 17.07 -4.91
C SER A 118 -19.26 17.92 -5.38
N LYS A 119 -19.61 17.90 -6.68
CA LYS A 119 -20.65 18.73 -7.31
C LYS A 119 -20.42 20.24 -7.17
N GLN A 120 -19.20 20.64 -6.82
CA GLN A 120 -18.77 22.04 -6.80
C GLN A 120 -17.71 22.26 -7.89
N PRO A 121 -17.72 23.41 -8.58
CA PRO A 121 -16.68 23.75 -9.54
C PRO A 121 -15.29 23.65 -8.92
N LEU A 122 -14.35 23.04 -9.64
CA LEU A 122 -12.93 23.04 -9.26
C LEU A 122 -12.19 24.17 -9.98
N PRO A 123 -11.09 24.68 -9.39
CA PRO A 123 -10.17 25.55 -10.11
C PRO A 123 -9.70 24.91 -11.43
N ALA A 124 -9.36 25.74 -12.42
CA ALA A 124 -8.83 25.25 -13.69
C ALA A 124 -7.61 24.35 -13.48
N GLY A 125 -7.58 23.23 -14.19
CA GLY A 125 -6.51 22.24 -14.07
C GLY A 125 -6.61 21.30 -12.88
N CYS A 126 -7.63 21.42 -12.03
CA CYS A 126 -7.87 20.50 -10.93
C CYS A 126 -8.81 19.36 -11.32
N GLU A 127 -8.48 18.16 -10.86
CA GLU A 127 -9.29 16.96 -10.98
C GLU A 127 -9.52 16.31 -9.61
N GLN A 128 -10.65 15.62 -9.46
CA GLN A 128 -10.95 14.83 -8.27
C GLN A 128 -10.93 13.33 -8.56
N VAL A 129 -10.32 12.59 -7.64
CA VAL A 129 -10.30 11.13 -7.60
C VAL A 129 -10.69 10.66 -6.20
N ARG A 130 -11.14 9.41 -6.07
CA ARG A 130 -11.44 8.82 -4.76
C ARG A 130 -10.26 8.02 -4.27
N THR A 131 -10.10 7.90 -2.96
CA THR A 131 -9.26 6.85 -2.37
C THR A 131 -10.04 5.54 -2.33
N GLU A 132 -9.38 4.44 -1.98
CA GLU A 132 -10.08 3.26 -1.48
C GLU A 132 -10.92 3.60 -0.23
N ARG A 133 -11.95 2.78 0.02
CA ARG A 133 -12.82 2.84 1.19
C ARG A 133 -12.01 2.70 2.47
N THR A 134 -12.22 3.63 3.40
CA THR A 134 -11.52 3.73 4.68
C THR A 134 -12.16 2.89 5.78
N ASP A 135 -13.17 2.08 5.46
CA ASP A 135 -13.67 1.02 6.34
C ASP A 135 -12.65 -0.13 6.44
N ASP A 136 -11.82 -0.33 5.41
CA ASP A 136 -10.65 -1.22 5.43
C ASP A 136 -9.33 -0.53 5.87
N ALA A 137 -8.39 -1.32 6.42
CA ALA A 137 -7.09 -0.85 6.88
C ALA A 137 -6.19 -0.34 5.73
N ILE A 138 -6.21 -0.98 4.57
CA ILE A 138 -5.43 -0.56 3.39
C ILE A 138 -5.98 0.78 2.89
N GLY A 139 -7.30 0.91 2.77
CA GLY A 139 -7.91 2.17 2.33
C GLY A 139 -7.66 3.33 3.30
N ARG A 140 -7.65 3.08 4.61
CA ARG A 140 -7.19 4.08 5.61
C ARG A 140 -5.73 4.48 5.39
N ALA A 141 -4.85 3.52 5.14
CA ALA A 141 -3.43 3.80 4.90
C ALA A 141 -3.23 4.66 3.65
N VAL A 142 -3.93 4.36 2.55
CA VAL A 142 -3.91 5.15 1.32
C VAL A 142 -4.42 6.57 1.57
N ALA A 143 -5.58 6.73 2.22
CA ALA A 143 -6.13 8.06 2.51
C ALA A 143 -5.20 8.91 3.38
N ARG A 144 -4.61 8.32 4.43
CA ARG A 144 -3.60 8.99 5.26
C ARG A 144 -2.36 9.38 4.45
N ARG A 145 -1.86 8.48 3.60
CA ARG A 145 -0.73 8.79 2.71
C ARG A 145 -1.04 9.95 1.78
N MET A 146 -2.25 10.05 1.25
CA MET A 146 -2.64 11.19 0.42
C MET A 146 -2.61 12.50 1.22
N THR A 147 -3.08 12.49 2.47
CA THR A 147 -2.99 13.67 3.36
C THR A 147 -1.54 14.08 3.60
N THR A 148 -0.62 13.13 3.81
CA THR A 148 0.81 13.46 3.99
C THR A 148 1.49 13.97 2.73
N LEU A 149 0.86 13.81 1.56
CA LEU A 149 1.39 14.25 0.27
C LEU A 149 0.81 15.59 -0.21
N LEU A 150 0.07 16.31 0.65
CA LEU A 150 -0.41 17.67 0.34
C LEU A 150 0.78 18.58 -0.05
N GLY A 151 0.67 19.24 -1.20
CA GLY A 151 1.73 20.07 -1.78
C GLY A 151 2.84 19.30 -2.49
N HIS A 152 2.81 17.97 -2.51
CA HIS A 152 3.77 17.16 -3.26
C HIS A 152 3.29 16.92 -4.69
N ARG A 153 4.24 16.90 -5.62
CA ARG A 153 4.08 16.25 -6.90
C ARG A 153 4.04 14.74 -6.68
N VAL A 154 3.12 14.05 -7.31
CA VAL A 154 2.90 12.61 -7.13
C VAL A 154 2.66 11.90 -8.45
N LEU A 155 3.03 10.62 -8.50
CA LEU A 155 2.57 9.65 -9.47
C LEU A 155 1.48 8.79 -8.82
N LEU A 156 0.25 8.92 -9.31
CA LEU A 156 -0.91 8.18 -8.86
C LEU A 156 -1.13 6.93 -9.71
N PHE A 157 -1.48 5.85 -9.05
CA PHE A 157 -1.94 4.61 -9.64
C PHE A 157 -3.44 4.52 -9.40
N ILE A 158 -4.22 4.60 -10.48
CA ILE A 158 -5.67 4.74 -10.46
C ILE A 158 -6.29 3.52 -11.12
N GLU A 159 -7.23 2.88 -10.42
CA GLU A 159 -8.08 1.84 -10.97
C GLU A 159 -9.47 2.43 -11.31
N MET A 160 -10.03 2.01 -12.45
CA MET A 160 -11.42 2.32 -12.82
C MET A 160 -12.35 1.26 -12.23
N GLU A 161 -13.07 1.58 -11.16
CA GLU A 161 -14.07 0.68 -10.57
C GLU A 161 -15.47 0.96 -11.12
N ALA A 162 -16.21 -0.09 -11.46
CA ALA A 162 -17.64 0.05 -11.76
C ALA A 162 -18.43 0.40 -10.49
N MET A 163 -19.40 1.31 -10.59
CA MET A 163 -20.33 1.55 -9.48
C MET A 163 -21.36 0.41 -9.38
N SER A 164 -21.45 -0.22 -8.21
CA SER A 164 -22.42 -1.29 -7.94
C SER A 164 -23.86 -0.80 -8.12
N GLY A 165 -24.67 -1.55 -8.86
CA GLY A 165 -26.11 -1.27 -9.04
C GLY A 165 -26.46 -0.28 -10.15
N ASN A 166 -25.50 0.09 -11.01
CA ASN A 166 -25.73 1.07 -12.06
C ASN A 166 -25.94 0.42 -13.44
N ALA A 167 -27.16 0.48 -13.96
CA ALA A 167 -27.51 0.03 -15.31
C ALA A 167 -26.80 0.85 -16.42
N ASN A 168 -26.27 2.04 -16.10
CA ASN A 168 -25.67 2.97 -17.07
C ASN A 168 -24.14 2.85 -17.20
N GLY A 169 -23.50 1.89 -16.51
CA GLY A 169 -22.07 1.61 -16.69
C GLY A 169 -21.08 2.69 -16.22
N HIS A 170 -21.50 3.61 -15.34
CA HIS A 170 -20.57 4.62 -14.82
C HIS A 170 -19.49 3.99 -13.92
N SER A 171 -18.25 4.40 -14.16
CA SER A 171 -17.08 4.00 -13.38
C SER A 171 -16.51 5.18 -12.59
N VAL A 172 -15.83 4.87 -11.49
CA VAL A 172 -15.15 5.84 -10.63
C VAL A 172 -13.65 5.59 -10.62
N ARG A 173 -12.88 6.67 -10.53
CA ARG A 173 -11.43 6.63 -10.39
C ARG A 173 -11.06 6.45 -8.93
N VAL A 174 -10.39 5.34 -8.62
CA VAL A 174 -9.95 4.99 -7.26
C VAL A 174 -8.43 4.92 -7.21
N VAL A 175 -7.82 5.70 -6.33
CA VAL A 175 -6.39 5.70 -6.06
C VAL A 175 -6.05 4.43 -5.29
N ARG A 176 -5.22 3.59 -5.91
CA ARG A 176 -4.66 2.37 -5.32
C ARG A 176 -3.32 2.62 -4.65
N HIS A 177 -2.52 3.52 -5.22
CA HIS A 177 -1.23 3.90 -4.68
C HIS A 177 -0.82 5.29 -5.16
N ALA A 178 0.09 5.92 -4.42
CA ALA A 178 0.67 7.20 -4.78
C ALA A 178 2.15 7.22 -4.39
N GLU A 179 2.99 7.62 -5.33
CA GLU A 179 4.41 7.81 -5.10
C GLU A 179 4.75 9.29 -5.15
N SER A 180 5.52 9.77 -4.16
CA SER A 180 5.97 11.16 -4.16
C SER A 180 7.07 11.36 -5.18
N LEU A 181 6.99 12.44 -5.95
CA LEU A 181 8.02 12.93 -6.85
C LEU A 181 8.72 14.18 -6.27
N GLY A 182 8.55 14.42 -4.97
CA GLY A 182 9.05 15.59 -4.26
C GLY A 182 8.00 16.67 -4.01
N VAL A 183 8.37 17.67 -3.22
CA VAL A 183 7.56 18.87 -2.96
C VAL A 183 7.43 19.67 -4.26
N ASP A 184 6.23 20.10 -4.61
CA ASP A 184 6.02 20.97 -5.76
C ASP A 184 6.32 22.43 -5.38
N ALA A 185 7.58 22.83 -5.52
CA ALA A 185 8.06 24.18 -5.17
C ALA A 185 7.29 25.30 -5.89
N LYS A 186 6.69 25.00 -7.04
CA LYS A 186 5.92 25.96 -7.85
C LYS A 186 4.43 25.96 -7.52
N ALA A 187 3.97 25.14 -6.56
CA ALA A 187 2.55 25.09 -6.20
C ALA A 187 2.07 26.44 -5.66
N ALA A 188 2.86 27.08 -4.80
CA ALA A 188 2.56 28.41 -4.26
C ALA A 188 2.53 29.49 -5.34
N GLU A 189 3.47 29.47 -6.29
CA GLU A 189 3.55 30.41 -7.42
C GLU A 189 2.32 30.32 -8.33
N ARG A 190 1.73 29.13 -8.46
CA ARG A 190 0.51 28.87 -9.24
C ARG A 190 -0.77 29.23 -8.50
N GLY A 191 -0.68 29.81 -7.29
CA GLY A 191 -1.84 30.15 -6.47
C GLY A 191 -2.63 28.92 -6.00
N LEU A 192 -2.02 27.74 -6.01
CA LEU A 192 -2.65 26.52 -5.51
C LEU A 192 -2.64 26.57 -3.98
N GLY A 193 -3.63 27.24 -3.40
CA GLY A 193 -3.92 27.10 -1.97
C GLY A 193 -4.21 25.63 -1.66
N LEU A 194 -3.71 25.13 -0.54
CA LEU A 194 -4.10 23.81 -0.05
C LEU A 194 -5.59 23.86 0.30
N LEU A 195 -6.40 23.08 -0.41
CA LEU A 195 -7.87 23.00 -0.36
C LEU A 195 -8.38 21.95 0.61
#